data_AF-A0A7R9YN23-F1
#
_entry.id   AF-A0A7R9YN23-F1
#
_cell.length_a   1.000
_cell.length_b   1.000
_cell.length_c   1.000
_cell.angle_alpha   90.00
_cell.angle_beta   90.00
_cell.angle_gamma   90.00
#
_symmetry.space_group_name_H-M   'P 1'
#
loop_
_entity.id
_entity.type
_entity.pdbx_description
1 polymer ?
#
loop_
_entity_poly.entity_id
_entity_poly.type
_entity_poly.pdbx_seq_one_letter_code
_entity_poly.pdbx_strand_id
1 'polypeptide(L)'
;LVAKFADNRKDDAGSFRLSSHFSIYPQFMFHLRRSDFLQTFGNSPDETSFFRWSLMRENTTSSLIMIQPTLLAYSFSGPPVPVLLDVTSIAADRILLLDTFFHVVVFSGETIASWRKQGYHEQPGHENFRELLHAPKEDAADILRGRFPTPMYIECDQNGSQARFLLSKLNPSVTHTSNQTAGSEMIFTDDVSLQVFMDHLKRLAVQS
;
A
#
# COMPACT_ATOMS: atom_id res chain seq x y z
N LEU A 1 -9.15 -6.41 23.29
CA LEU A 1 -7.84 -5.72 23.36
C LEU A 1 -8.05 -4.23 23.59
N VAL A 2 -8.63 -3.53 22.61
CA VAL A 2 -8.76 -2.07 22.63
C VAL A 2 -9.59 -1.56 23.82
N ALA A 3 -10.72 -2.19 24.16
CA ALA A 3 -11.50 -1.83 25.36
C ALA A 3 -10.74 -2.00 26.70
N LYS A 4 -9.66 -2.79 26.72
CA LYS A 4 -8.86 -3.06 27.94
C LYS A 4 -7.64 -2.15 28.07
N PHE A 5 -7.07 -1.70 26.95
CA PHE A 5 -5.79 -0.99 26.90
C PHE A 5 -5.86 0.42 26.30
N ALA A 6 -7.02 0.84 25.81
CA ALA A 6 -7.23 2.21 25.39
C ALA A 6 -7.72 3.04 26.57
N ASP A 7 -7.27 4.30 26.62
CA ASP A 7 -7.88 5.30 27.49
C ASP A 7 -9.15 5.79 26.79
N ASN A 8 -10.29 5.59 27.44
CA ASN A 8 -11.57 6.07 26.94
C ASN A 8 -12.50 6.50 28.07
N ARG A 9 -13.49 7.29 27.72
CA ARG A 9 -14.66 7.59 28.55
C ARG A 9 -15.85 6.88 27.93
N LYS A 10 -16.70 6.30 28.77
CA LYS A 10 -17.90 5.60 28.33
C LYS A 10 -18.77 6.53 27.47
N ASP A 11 -19.24 6.01 26.35
CA ASP A 11 -20.10 6.70 25.38
C ASP A 11 -19.48 7.94 24.68
N ASP A 12 -18.19 8.24 24.87
CA ASP A 12 -17.49 9.34 24.21
C ASP A 12 -16.39 8.84 23.26
N ALA A 13 -16.73 8.70 21.97
CA ALA A 13 -15.79 8.23 20.93
C ALA A 13 -14.59 9.18 20.69
N GLY A 14 -14.71 10.47 21.03
CA GLY A 14 -13.64 11.46 20.86
C GLY A 14 -12.54 11.34 21.93
N SER A 15 -12.88 10.76 23.09
CA SER A 15 -11.94 10.51 24.17
C SER A 15 -10.95 9.36 23.91
N PHE A 16 -11.22 8.55 22.88
CA PHE A 16 -10.47 7.34 22.60
C PHE A 16 -8.99 7.62 22.27
N ARG A 17 -8.08 7.08 23.08
CA ARG A 17 -6.64 7.16 22.86
C ARG A 17 -5.96 5.81 23.05
N LEU A 18 -5.04 5.50 22.15
CA LEU A 18 -4.13 4.36 22.26
C LEU A 18 -2.72 4.88 22.51
N SER A 19 -1.95 4.17 23.32
CA SER A 19 -0.52 4.44 23.47
C SER A 19 0.23 4.13 22.17
N SER A 20 1.40 4.74 21.98
CA SER A 20 2.22 4.61 20.76
C SER A 20 2.58 3.16 20.42
N HIS A 21 2.74 2.30 21.43
CA HIS A 21 3.05 0.89 21.23
C HIS A 21 1.86 0.07 20.69
N PHE A 22 0.63 0.54 20.93
CA PHE A 22 -0.60 -0.14 20.51
C PHE A 22 -1.30 0.55 19.32
N SER A 23 -0.91 1.76 18.94
CA SER A 23 -1.56 2.54 17.89
C SER A 23 -1.51 1.88 16.51
N ILE A 24 -0.46 1.09 16.24
CA ILE A 24 -0.28 0.39 14.96
C ILE A 24 -1.09 -0.91 14.85
N TYR A 25 -1.52 -1.49 15.98
CA TYR A 25 -2.21 -2.78 15.98
C TYR A 25 -3.55 -2.75 15.22
N PRO A 26 -4.45 -1.76 15.42
CA PRO A 26 -5.67 -1.65 14.61
C PRO A 26 -5.40 -1.54 13.11
N GLN A 27 -4.33 -0.85 12.72
CA GLN A 27 -3.92 -0.72 11.32
C GLN A 27 -3.52 -2.07 10.73
N PHE A 28 -2.70 -2.85 11.43
CA PHE A 28 -2.39 -4.21 11.00
C PHE A 28 -3.62 -5.11 10.91
N MET A 29 -4.55 -5.01 11.86
CA MET A 29 -5.80 -5.79 11.81
C MET A 29 -6.68 -5.40 10.62
N PHE A 30 -6.71 -4.11 10.26
CA PHE A 30 -7.41 -3.63 9.07
C PHE A 30 -6.83 -4.20 7.77
N HIS A 31 -5.50 -4.21 7.62
CA HIS A 31 -4.89 -4.79 6.43
C HIS A 31 -5.00 -6.32 6.42
N LEU A 32 -4.81 -6.98 7.56
CA LEU A 32 -4.94 -8.44 7.70
C LEU A 32 -6.34 -8.93 7.27
N ARG A 33 -7.43 -8.28 7.74
CA ARG A 33 -8.80 -8.70 7.39
C ARG A 33 -9.15 -8.56 5.91
N ARG A 34 -8.40 -7.74 5.17
CA ARG A 34 -8.55 -7.52 3.72
C ARG A 34 -7.50 -8.26 2.88
N SER A 35 -6.52 -8.87 3.54
CA SER A 35 -5.45 -9.62 2.87
C SER A 35 -5.96 -10.92 2.23
N ASP A 36 -5.20 -11.41 1.26
CA ASP A 36 -5.48 -12.66 0.54
C ASP A 36 -5.42 -13.90 1.45
N PHE A 37 -4.89 -13.76 2.66
CA PHE A 37 -4.88 -14.83 3.67
C PHE A 37 -6.29 -15.17 4.16
N LEU A 38 -7.14 -14.14 4.29
CA LEU A 38 -8.50 -14.25 4.84
C LEU A 38 -9.57 -14.06 3.76
N GLN A 39 -9.39 -13.09 2.85
CA GLN A 39 -10.29 -12.87 1.72
C GLN A 39 -9.79 -13.64 0.51
N THR A 40 -10.40 -14.79 0.24
CA THR A 40 -9.95 -15.70 -0.85
C THR A 40 -10.64 -15.42 -2.19
N PHE A 41 -11.47 -14.36 -2.27
CA PHE A 41 -12.14 -14.00 -3.51
C PHE A 41 -11.12 -13.53 -4.56
N GLY A 42 -11.20 -14.09 -5.77
CA GLY A 42 -10.25 -13.80 -6.86
C GLY A 42 -8.97 -14.63 -6.85
N ASN A 43 -8.76 -15.48 -5.84
CA ASN A 43 -7.62 -16.40 -5.74
C ASN A 43 -8.08 -17.86 -5.87
N SER A 44 -7.22 -18.71 -6.41
CA SER A 44 -7.43 -20.16 -6.41
C SER A 44 -7.18 -20.78 -5.02
N PRO A 45 -7.72 -21.98 -4.74
CA PRO A 45 -7.43 -22.70 -3.50
C PRO A 45 -5.92 -22.96 -3.30
N ASP A 46 -5.19 -23.22 -4.38
CA ASP A 46 -3.75 -23.49 -4.35
C ASP A 46 -2.95 -22.23 -4.04
N GLU A 47 -3.28 -21.09 -4.66
CA GLU A 47 -2.66 -19.78 -4.34
C GLU A 47 -2.91 -19.40 -2.88
N THR A 48 -4.14 -19.57 -2.40
CA THR A 48 -4.48 -19.29 -1.01
C THR A 48 -3.66 -20.16 -0.05
N SER A 49 -3.50 -21.45 -0.37
CA SER A 49 -2.71 -22.38 0.42
C SER A 49 -1.23 -22.00 0.43
N PHE A 50 -0.70 -21.59 -0.71
CA PHE A 50 0.67 -21.09 -0.85
C PHE A 50 0.92 -19.83 -0.01
N PHE A 51 0.03 -18.83 -0.09
CA PHE A 51 0.15 -17.60 0.70
C PHE A 51 0.16 -17.90 2.21
N ARG A 52 -0.80 -18.71 2.67
CA ARG A 52 -0.87 -19.11 4.09
C ARG A 52 0.36 -19.88 4.54
N TRP A 53 0.83 -20.82 3.72
CA TRP A 53 2.05 -21.57 4.01
C TRP A 53 3.27 -20.64 4.15
N SER A 54 3.42 -19.68 3.24
CA SER A 54 4.52 -18.71 3.29
C SER A 54 4.45 -17.86 4.56
N LEU A 55 3.27 -17.39 4.96
CA LEU A 55 3.08 -16.59 6.18
C LEU A 55 3.45 -17.37 7.45
N MET A 56 3.16 -18.67 7.51
CA MET A 56 3.46 -19.51 8.67
C MET A 56 4.94 -19.88 8.81
N ARG A 57 5.74 -19.66 7.77
CA ARG A 57 7.17 -19.99 7.73
C ARG A 57 8.09 -18.79 7.95
N GLU A 58 7.64 -17.62 7.53
CA GLU A 58 8.45 -16.40 7.51
C GLU A 58 8.67 -15.77 8.89
N ASN A 59 9.68 -14.91 8.98
CA ASN A 59 9.98 -14.13 10.20
C ASN A 59 9.01 -12.95 10.38
N THR A 60 9.06 -12.30 11.55
CA THR A 60 8.19 -11.16 11.86
C THR A 60 8.28 -10.04 10.83
N THR A 61 9.48 -9.67 10.37
CA THR A 61 9.65 -8.58 9.39
C THR A 61 8.98 -8.91 8.05
N SER A 62 9.21 -10.10 7.51
CA SER A 62 8.57 -10.60 6.29
C SER A 62 7.05 -10.71 6.45
N SER A 63 6.58 -11.23 7.59
CA SER A 63 5.15 -11.33 7.88
C SER A 63 4.46 -9.96 7.99
N LEU A 64 5.15 -8.94 8.51
CA LEU A 64 4.61 -7.59 8.55
C LEU A 64 4.42 -7.02 7.14
N ILE A 65 5.38 -7.22 6.24
CA ILE A 65 5.28 -6.80 4.83
C ILE A 65 4.14 -7.54 4.11
N MET A 66 3.98 -8.83 4.40
CA MET A 66 2.86 -9.63 3.88
C MET A 66 1.49 -9.11 4.32
N ILE A 67 1.36 -8.68 5.59
CA ILE A 67 0.09 -8.19 6.15
C ILE A 67 -0.18 -6.76 5.68
N GLN A 68 0.80 -5.88 5.84
CA GLN A 68 0.75 -4.49 5.44
C GLN A 68 1.94 -4.22 4.50
N PRO A 69 1.70 -4.24 3.18
CA PRO A 69 2.72 -3.93 2.18
C PRO A 69 3.45 -2.61 2.45
N THR A 70 4.68 -2.50 1.97
CA THR A 70 5.41 -1.23 2.04
C THR A 70 5.25 -0.48 0.72
N LEU A 71 5.16 0.85 0.81
CA LEU A 71 5.04 1.72 -0.35
C LEU A 71 6.08 2.84 -0.23
N LEU A 72 7.00 2.91 -1.19
CA LEU A 72 8.02 3.95 -1.29
C LEU A 72 7.68 4.87 -2.46
N ALA A 73 7.76 6.18 -2.24
CA ALA A 73 7.59 7.17 -3.28
C ALA A 73 8.93 7.79 -3.69
N TYR A 74 9.15 7.85 -5.00
CA TYR A 74 10.31 8.45 -5.64
C TYR A 74 9.83 9.69 -6.38
N SER A 75 10.53 10.82 -6.17
CA SER A 75 10.21 12.11 -6.77
C SER A 75 11.50 12.87 -7.03
N PHE A 76 11.44 13.93 -7.82
CA PHE A 76 12.60 14.82 -8.00
C PHE A 76 12.96 15.61 -6.73
N SER A 77 12.03 15.71 -5.77
CA SER A 77 12.17 16.53 -4.58
C SER A 77 13.01 15.91 -3.46
N GLY A 78 13.60 14.73 -3.65
CA GLY A 78 14.50 14.15 -2.64
C GLY A 78 14.65 12.63 -2.71
N PRO A 79 15.27 12.03 -1.68
CA PRO A 79 15.45 10.58 -1.59
C PRO A 79 14.09 9.86 -1.46
N PRO A 80 14.06 8.52 -1.64
CA PRO A 80 12.84 7.73 -1.51
C PRO A 80 12.21 7.89 -0.12
N VAL A 81 10.91 8.19 -0.07
CA VAL A 81 10.17 8.40 1.19
C VAL A 81 9.10 7.33 1.35
N PRO A 82 8.98 6.69 2.53
CA PRO A 82 7.84 5.83 2.85
C PRO A 82 6.53 6.62 2.86
N VAL A 83 5.56 6.17 2.09
CA VAL A 83 4.23 6.77 1.99
C VAL A 83 3.16 5.82 2.50
N LEU A 84 2.00 6.37 2.85
CA LEU A 84 0.87 5.57 3.31
C LEU A 84 0.35 4.71 2.15
N LEU A 85 -0.10 3.49 2.48
CA LEU A 85 -0.84 2.60 1.55
C LEU A 85 -2.25 3.14 1.31
N ASP A 86 -2.34 4.28 0.66
CA ASP A 86 -3.57 5.01 0.42
C ASP A 86 -3.60 5.51 -1.03
N VAL A 87 -4.81 5.62 -1.59
CA VAL A 87 -5.00 6.17 -2.94
C VAL A 87 -4.46 7.59 -3.07
N THR A 88 -4.48 8.36 -1.98
CA THR A 88 -3.92 9.72 -1.92
C THR A 88 -2.41 9.79 -2.13
N SER A 89 -1.70 8.66 -2.01
CA SER A 89 -0.27 8.57 -2.29
C SER A 89 0.03 8.47 -3.79
N ILE A 90 -0.97 8.20 -4.63
CA ILE A 90 -0.78 8.19 -6.08
C ILE A 90 -0.75 9.62 -6.61
N ALA A 91 0.33 9.97 -7.29
CA ALA A 91 0.53 11.25 -7.93
C ALA A 91 1.15 11.08 -9.32
N ALA A 92 0.82 11.98 -10.25
CA ALA A 92 1.26 11.89 -11.64
C ALA A 92 2.78 12.12 -11.81
N ASP A 93 3.40 12.85 -10.87
CA ASP A 93 4.80 13.27 -10.88
C ASP A 93 5.75 12.34 -10.10
N ARG A 94 5.25 11.19 -9.62
CA ARG A 94 6.01 10.27 -8.75
C ARG A 94 6.02 8.85 -9.29
N ILE A 95 7.04 8.10 -8.88
CA ILE A 95 7.10 6.65 -9.06
C ILE A 95 6.89 6.00 -7.70
N LEU A 96 6.10 4.93 -7.66
CA LEU A 96 5.84 4.17 -6.44
C LEU A 96 6.47 2.78 -6.56
N LEU A 97 7.14 2.33 -5.50
CA LEU A 97 7.58 0.95 -5.35
C LEU A 97 6.73 0.31 -4.25
N LEU A 98 5.86 -0.62 -4.64
CA LEU A 98 5.06 -1.42 -3.73
C LEU A 98 5.74 -2.77 -3.54
N ASP A 99 5.94 -3.15 -2.28
CA ASP A 99 6.40 -4.49 -1.90
C ASP A 99 5.34 -5.19 -1.05
N THR A 100 4.74 -6.24 -1.61
CA THR A 100 3.69 -7.06 -0.97
C THR A 100 4.23 -8.41 -0.46
N PHE A 101 5.55 -8.55 -0.35
CA PHE A 101 6.24 -9.84 -0.21
C PHE A 101 6.20 -10.70 -1.48
N PHE A 102 5.02 -11.01 -2.01
CA PHE A 102 4.84 -11.90 -3.18
C PHE A 102 5.00 -11.19 -4.52
N HIS A 103 4.66 -9.91 -4.57
CA HIS A 103 4.80 -9.06 -5.75
C HIS A 103 5.58 -7.80 -5.40
N VAL A 104 6.49 -7.42 -6.29
CA VAL A 104 7.20 -6.14 -6.27
C VAL A 104 6.73 -5.35 -7.48
N VAL A 105 6.01 -4.25 -7.24
CA VAL A 105 5.37 -3.45 -8.28
C VAL A 105 6.02 -2.08 -8.37
N VAL A 106 6.56 -1.75 -9.53
CA VAL A 106 7.04 -0.40 -9.88
C VAL A 106 5.94 0.28 -10.68
N PHE A 107 5.32 1.30 -10.09
CA PHE A 107 4.24 2.06 -10.68
C PHE A 107 4.71 3.46 -11.07
N SER A 108 4.55 3.84 -12.33
CA SER A 108 4.89 5.17 -12.85
C SER A 108 3.63 6.04 -12.98
N GLY A 109 3.62 7.21 -12.35
CA GLY A 109 2.58 8.23 -12.54
C GLY A 109 2.48 8.71 -13.98
N GLU A 110 1.33 9.29 -14.35
CA GLU A 110 1.00 9.68 -15.72
C GLU A 110 2.05 10.59 -16.37
N THR A 111 2.53 11.61 -15.65
CA THR A 111 3.53 12.55 -16.17
C THR A 111 4.87 11.85 -16.38
N ILE A 112 5.30 11.03 -15.42
CA ILE A 112 6.53 10.24 -15.53
C ILE A 112 6.46 9.24 -16.69
N ALA A 113 5.34 8.54 -16.82
CA ALA A 113 5.12 7.59 -17.91
C ALA A 113 5.12 8.29 -19.28
N SER A 114 4.53 9.48 -19.38
CA SER A 114 4.57 10.32 -20.58
C SER A 114 6.00 10.74 -20.93
N TRP A 115 6.77 11.21 -19.95
CA TRP A 115 8.17 11.60 -20.17
C TRP A 115 9.07 10.43 -20.56
N ARG A 116 8.82 9.25 -19.99
CA ARG A 116 9.51 8.02 -20.38
C ARG A 116 9.22 7.66 -21.83
N LYS A 117 7.95 7.74 -22.27
CA LYS A 117 7.53 7.48 -23.65
C LYS A 117 8.11 8.50 -24.65
N GLN A 118 8.30 9.74 -24.24
CA GLN A 118 8.90 10.79 -25.06
C GLN A 118 10.44 10.71 -25.14
N GLY A 119 11.07 9.77 -24.42
CA GLY A 119 12.51 9.55 -24.50
C GLY A 119 13.35 10.63 -23.81
N TYR A 120 12.78 11.43 -22.90
CA TYR A 120 13.56 12.49 -22.22
C TYR A 120 14.76 11.93 -21.45
N HIS A 121 14.68 10.70 -20.95
CA HIS A 121 15.76 10.02 -20.23
C HIS A 121 16.99 9.68 -21.10
N GLU A 122 16.87 9.74 -22.43
CA GLU A 122 17.96 9.52 -23.38
C GLU A 122 18.61 10.83 -23.86
N GLN A 123 17.96 11.97 -23.60
CA GLN A 123 18.43 13.27 -24.06
C GLN A 123 19.52 13.82 -23.13
N PRO A 124 20.59 14.44 -23.68
CA PRO A 124 21.63 15.07 -22.87
C PRO A 124 21.03 16.22 -22.06
N GLY A 125 21.25 16.23 -20.74
CA GLY A 125 20.71 17.21 -19.79
C GLY A 125 19.59 16.70 -18.87
N HIS A 126 19.05 15.51 -19.12
CA HIS A 126 18.00 14.87 -18.29
C HIS A 126 18.51 13.66 -17.49
N GLU A 127 19.77 13.69 -17.05
CA GLU A 127 20.39 12.63 -16.26
C GLU A 127 19.63 12.33 -14.96
N ASN A 128 19.13 13.38 -14.28
CA ASN A 128 18.29 13.26 -13.08
C ASN A 128 17.03 12.40 -13.32
N PHE A 129 16.43 12.48 -14.52
CA PHE A 129 15.25 11.68 -14.84
C PHE A 129 15.61 10.22 -15.10
N ARG A 130 16.76 9.97 -15.72
CA ARG A 130 17.29 8.61 -15.90
C ARG A 130 17.60 7.96 -14.55
N GLU A 131 18.21 8.69 -13.63
CA GLU A 131 18.46 8.23 -12.26
C GLU A 131 17.15 7.92 -11.53
N LEU A 132 16.15 8.81 -11.62
CA LEU A 132 14.83 8.59 -11.02
C LEU A 132 14.15 7.31 -11.52
N LEU A 133 14.29 6.96 -12.80
CA LEU A 133 13.76 5.72 -13.36
C LEU A 133 14.55 4.47 -12.94
N HIS A 134 15.85 4.63 -12.64
CA HIS A 134 16.73 3.52 -12.26
C HIS A 134 16.61 3.18 -10.77
N ALA A 135 16.53 4.18 -9.89
CA ALA A 135 16.49 4.01 -8.43
C ALA A 135 15.45 2.97 -7.94
N PRO A 136 14.16 3.03 -8.32
CA PRO A 136 13.17 2.03 -7.87
C PRO A 136 13.43 0.62 -8.43
N LYS A 137 14.11 0.51 -9.58
CA LYS A 137 14.46 -0.79 -10.18
C LYS A 137 15.62 -1.44 -9.46
N GLU A 138 16.58 -0.64 -8.99
CA GLU A 138 17.72 -1.11 -8.19
C GLU A 138 17.23 -1.64 -6.83
N ASP A 139 16.40 -0.87 -6.14
CA ASP A 139 15.76 -1.28 -4.88
C ASP A 139 14.90 -2.54 -5.07
N ALA A 140 14.12 -2.60 -6.16
CA ALA A 140 13.36 -3.81 -6.51
C ALA A 140 14.28 -5.02 -6.75
N ALA A 141 15.41 -4.84 -7.44
CA ALA A 141 16.37 -5.91 -7.71
C ALA A 141 17.04 -6.43 -6.43
N ASP A 142 17.29 -5.57 -5.46
CA ASP A 142 17.80 -5.99 -4.14
C ASP A 142 16.76 -6.82 -3.37
N ILE A 143 15.49 -6.40 -3.40
CA ILE A 143 14.38 -7.19 -2.80
C ILE A 143 14.27 -8.57 -3.46
N LEU A 144 14.33 -8.63 -4.81
CA LEU A 144 14.24 -9.86 -5.58
C LEU A 144 15.40 -10.82 -5.27
N ARG A 145 16.62 -10.29 -5.07
CA ARG A 145 17.81 -11.08 -4.72
C ARG A 145 17.78 -11.61 -3.28
N GLY A 146 17.21 -10.85 -2.35
CA GLY A 146 17.21 -11.19 -0.93
C GLY A 146 16.08 -12.12 -0.47
N ARG A 147 15.06 -12.37 -1.30
CA ARG A 147 13.82 -13.03 -0.86
C ARG A 147 13.59 -14.40 -1.49
N PHE A 148 13.07 -15.33 -0.66
CA PHE A 148 12.63 -16.65 -1.09
C PHE A 148 11.21 -16.94 -0.57
N PRO A 149 10.26 -17.37 -1.44
CA PRO A 149 10.39 -17.49 -2.89
C PRO A 149 10.56 -16.14 -3.57
N THR A 150 11.19 -16.14 -4.75
CA THR A 150 11.43 -14.89 -5.50
C THR A 150 10.08 -14.25 -5.88
N PRO A 151 9.88 -12.97 -5.52
CA PRO A 151 8.64 -12.26 -5.85
C PRO A 151 8.44 -12.12 -7.35
N MET A 152 7.18 -11.97 -7.76
CA MET A 152 6.85 -11.56 -9.11
C MET A 152 7.13 -10.05 -9.27
N TYR A 153 7.99 -9.71 -10.23
CA TYR A 153 8.27 -8.31 -10.59
C TYR A 153 7.25 -7.81 -11.62
N ILE A 154 6.66 -6.64 -11.36
CA ILE A 154 5.66 -6.00 -12.21
C ILE A 154 6.06 -4.54 -12.42
N GLU A 155 6.16 -4.11 -13.67
CA GLU A 155 6.34 -2.70 -14.03
C GLU A 155 5.07 -2.22 -14.73
N CYS A 156 4.46 -1.14 -14.24
CA CYS A 156 3.20 -0.63 -14.77
C CYS A 156 3.11 0.90 -14.74
N ASP A 157 2.25 1.43 -15.60
CA ASP A 157 1.95 2.86 -15.69
C ASP A 157 0.57 3.14 -15.13
N GLN A 158 0.34 4.39 -14.72
CA GLN A 158 -1.00 4.88 -14.43
C GLN A 158 -1.94 4.61 -15.61
N ASN A 159 -3.14 4.09 -15.32
CA ASN A 159 -4.12 3.58 -16.29
C ASN A 159 -3.73 2.29 -17.05
N GLY A 160 -2.62 1.64 -16.70
CA GLY A 160 -2.24 0.34 -17.24
C GLY A 160 -3.03 -0.82 -16.61
N SER A 161 -3.22 -1.92 -17.34
CA SER A 161 -3.97 -3.10 -16.84
C SER A 161 -3.34 -3.73 -15.59
N GLN A 162 -2.01 -3.66 -15.48
CA GLN A 162 -1.24 -4.19 -14.35
C GLN A 162 -1.25 -3.26 -13.13
N ALA A 163 -1.74 -2.01 -13.25
CA ALA A 163 -1.87 -1.09 -12.11
C ALA A 163 -2.86 -1.60 -11.06
N ARG A 164 -3.76 -2.52 -11.42
CA ARG A 164 -4.69 -3.20 -10.50
C ARG A 164 -3.99 -3.90 -9.33
N PHE A 165 -2.75 -4.36 -9.52
CA PHE A 165 -1.96 -4.97 -8.45
C PHE A 165 -1.61 -3.97 -7.35
N LEU A 166 -1.42 -2.71 -7.70
CA LEU A 166 -1.28 -1.62 -6.73
C LEU A 166 -2.65 -1.25 -6.15
N LEU A 167 -3.62 -0.94 -7.01
CA LEU A 167 -4.91 -0.39 -6.60
C LEU A 167 -5.69 -1.31 -5.64
N SER A 168 -5.60 -2.63 -5.84
CA SER A 168 -6.28 -3.60 -4.96
C SER A 168 -5.72 -3.64 -3.54
N LYS A 169 -4.48 -3.16 -3.32
CA LYS A 169 -3.81 -3.16 -2.00
C LYS A 169 -3.91 -1.83 -1.27
N LEU A 170 -4.33 -0.76 -1.95
CA LEU A 170 -4.45 0.57 -1.36
C LEU A 170 -5.74 0.72 -0.54
N ASN A 171 -5.67 1.58 0.47
CA ASN A 171 -6.82 2.01 1.24
C ASN A 171 -7.70 2.96 0.39
N PRO A 172 -8.99 2.65 0.18
CA PRO A 172 -9.91 3.49 -0.59
C PRO A 172 -10.41 4.66 0.27
N SER A 173 -9.53 5.62 0.58
CA SER A 173 -9.95 6.83 1.31
C SER A 173 -10.77 7.78 0.45
N VAL A 174 -10.59 7.73 -0.88
CA VAL A 174 -11.40 8.45 -1.86
C VAL A 174 -12.11 7.41 -2.74
N THR A 175 -13.43 7.32 -2.58
CA THR A 175 -14.30 6.43 -3.36
C THR A 175 -15.23 7.22 -4.27
N HIS A 176 -15.89 6.52 -5.20
CA HIS A 176 -16.90 7.09 -6.11
C HIS A 176 -18.10 7.75 -5.42
N THR A 177 -18.29 7.47 -4.12
CA THR A 177 -19.36 8.04 -3.29
C THR A 177 -18.92 9.31 -2.54
N SER A 178 -17.62 9.62 -2.49
CA SER A 178 -17.09 10.80 -1.82
C SER A 178 -17.26 12.07 -2.69
N ASN A 179 -17.65 13.19 -2.08
CA ASN A 179 -17.78 14.46 -2.80
C ASN A 179 -16.43 14.84 -3.44
N GLN A 180 -16.45 15.05 -4.75
CA GLN A 180 -15.28 15.15 -5.61
C GLN A 180 -14.20 16.12 -5.11
N THR A 181 -12.96 15.64 -4.98
CA THR A 181 -11.76 16.46 -5.13
C THR A 181 -11.20 16.22 -6.52
N ALA A 182 -11.18 17.25 -7.36
CA ALA A 182 -10.66 17.16 -8.72
C ALA A 182 -9.16 16.78 -8.71
N GLY A 183 -8.80 15.69 -9.42
CA GLY A 183 -7.40 15.32 -9.68
C GLY A 183 -6.81 14.16 -8.85
N SER A 184 -7.55 13.58 -7.89
CA SER A 184 -7.09 12.38 -7.17
C SER A 184 -7.54 11.10 -7.85
N GLU A 185 -6.66 10.09 -7.95
CA GLU A 185 -7.04 8.76 -8.39
C GLU A 185 -8.11 8.18 -7.45
N MET A 186 -9.05 7.44 -8.01
CA MET A 186 -10.22 6.92 -7.30
C MET A 186 -10.24 5.42 -7.39
N ILE A 187 -10.47 4.76 -6.25
CA ILE A 187 -10.64 3.30 -6.22
C ILE A 187 -12.14 3.00 -6.27
N PHE A 188 -12.54 2.26 -7.31
CA PHE A 188 -13.90 1.75 -7.45
C PHE A 188 -14.07 0.49 -6.60
N THR A 189 -14.39 0.68 -5.33
CA THR A 189 -14.69 -0.40 -4.39
C THR A 189 -15.70 0.07 -3.35
N ASP A 190 -16.50 -0.88 -2.86
CA ASP A 190 -17.40 -0.72 -1.71
C ASP A 190 -16.70 -1.08 -0.39
N ASP A 191 -15.40 -1.39 -0.44
CA ASP A 191 -14.60 -1.67 0.75
C ASP A 191 -14.55 -0.48 1.71
N VAL A 192 -14.59 -0.81 3.00
CA VAL A 192 -14.49 0.17 4.09
C VAL A 192 -13.09 0.76 4.16
N SER A 193 -12.98 2.08 4.23
CA SER A 193 -11.70 2.78 4.43
C SER A 193 -11.18 2.59 5.86
N LEU A 194 -9.86 2.77 6.05
CA LEU A 194 -9.23 2.69 7.37
C LEU A 194 -9.87 3.66 8.37
N GLN A 195 -10.25 4.86 7.92
CA GLN A 195 -10.90 5.86 8.77
C GLN A 195 -12.25 5.35 9.29
N VAL A 196 -13.11 4.83 8.42
CA VAL A 196 -14.42 4.30 8.82
C VAL A 196 -14.26 3.09 9.74
N PHE A 197 -13.28 2.22 9.46
CA PHE A 197 -12.93 1.11 10.35
C PHE A 197 -12.54 1.60 11.75
N MET A 198 -11.68 2.61 11.85
CA MET A 198 -11.26 3.18 13.13
C MET A 198 -12.41 3.84 13.87
N ASP A 199 -13.30 4.56 13.18
CA ASP A 199 -14.46 5.21 13.80
C ASP A 199 -15.46 4.18 14.36
N HIS A 200 -15.69 3.07 13.64
CA HIS A 200 -16.49 1.96 14.14
C HIS A 200 -15.84 1.28 15.35
N LEU A 201 -14.52 1.04 15.29
CA LEU A 201 -13.76 0.44 16.39
C LEU A 201 -13.85 1.31 17.65
N LYS A 202 -13.68 2.63 17.52
CA LYS A 202 -13.80 3.59 18.62
C LYS A 202 -15.18 3.53 19.27
N ARG A 203 -16.25 3.59 18.47
CA ARG A 203 -17.64 3.54 18.97
C ARG A 203 -17.90 2.27 19.79
N LEU A 204 -17.49 1.10 19.29
CA LEU A 204 -17.67 -0.16 20.00
C LEU A 204 -16.81 -0.25 21.28
N ALA A 205 -15.59 0.30 21.23
CA ALA A 205 -14.69 0.30 22.38
C ALA A 205 -15.19 1.17 23.54
N VAL A 206 -15.92 2.26 23.27
CA VAL A 206 -16.47 3.14 24.33
C VAL A 206 -17.84 2.70 24.85
N GLN A 207 -18.50 1.77 24.16
CA GLN A 207 -19.77 1.17 24.57
C GLN A 207 -19.59 -0.04 25.50
N SER A 208 -18.37 -0.58 25.59
CA SER A 208 -18.06 -1.78 26.39
C SER A 208 -17.76 -1.47 27.85
#